data_AF-A0A399Z3I8-F1
#
_entry.id   AF-A0A399Z3I8-F1
#
_cell.length_a   1.000
_cell.length_b   1.000
_cell.length_c   1.000
_cell.angle_alpha   90.00
_cell.angle_beta   90.00
_cell.angle_gamma   90.00
#
_symmetry.space_group_name_H-M   'P 1'
#
loop_
_entity.id
_entity.type
_entity.pdbx_description
1 polymer ?
#
loop_
_entity_poly.entity_id
_entity_poly.type
_entity_poly.pdbx_seq_one_letter_code
_entity_poly.pdbx_strand_id
1 'polypeptide(L)'
;SGRKGDGIRLWASPRAQVENNHVHNARDMVIWYSEGVRIVNNFIETGRYGVHLMYCDGATIENNRLLNNSVGIYTMYSKNVDIQNNDVRGQRGPSGYALGFKDADNVAVQRNLLVDNRGGIFLDGTPRHAVHAARICAFYRKCLGVQRHCRYGDARRQRRRIFRQRFLGKHRTNGGAWRRRQI
;
A
#
# COMPACT_ATOMS: atom_id res chain seq x y z
N SER A 1 1.37 14.36 -19.01
CA SER A 1 2.30 13.88 -20.05
C SER A 1 2.00 12.42 -20.33
N GLY A 2 1.54 12.12 -21.55
CA GLY A 2 1.25 10.77 -22.02
C GLY A 2 2.50 10.11 -22.62
N ARG A 3 2.63 8.79 -22.37
CA ARG A 3 3.67 7.86 -22.84
C ARG A 3 5.01 7.86 -22.08
N LYS A 4 4.96 7.62 -20.77
CA LYS A 4 6.05 6.91 -20.09
C LYS A 4 5.84 5.40 -20.30
N GLY A 5 6.92 4.67 -20.58
CA GLY A 5 6.92 3.20 -20.57
C GLY A 5 7.00 2.64 -19.15
N ASP A 6 6.82 1.33 -19.00
CA ASP A 6 7.08 0.67 -17.72
C ASP A 6 8.59 0.65 -17.44
N GLY A 7 8.99 0.93 -16.21
CA GLY A 7 10.40 0.94 -15.82
C GLY A 7 10.93 -0.49 -15.68
N ILE A 8 10.18 -1.31 -14.94
CA ILE A 8 10.39 -2.75 -14.82
C ILE A 8 9.05 -3.43 -15.05
N ARG A 9 9.05 -4.45 -15.91
CA ARG A 9 7.88 -5.26 -16.22
C ARG A 9 8.22 -6.74 -16.09
N LEU A 10 7.47 -7.44 -15.26
CA LEU A 10 7.54 -8.89 -15.12
C LEU A 10 6.20 -9.53 -15.49
N TRP A 11 6.27 -10.70 -16.13
CA TRP A 11 5.11 -11.48 -16.54
C TRP A 11 5.38 -12.97 -16.36
N ALA A 12 4.51 -13.68 -15.64
CA ALA A 12 4.64 -15.13 -15.42
C ALA A 12 6.04 -15.53 -14.93
N SER A 13 6.58 -14.76 -13.98
CA SER A 13 7.96 -14.85 -13.50
C SER A 13 7.99 -15.24 -12.02
N PRO A 14 7.67 -16.49 -11.66
CA PRO A 14 7.60 -16.91 -10.27
C PRO A 14 8.97 -16.79 -9.59
N ARG A 15 8.95 -16.36 -8.32
CA ARG A 15 10.12 -16.17 -7.45
C ARG A 15 11.16 -15.19 -7.98
N ALA A 16 10.76 -14.30 -8.89
CA ALA A 16 11.64 -13.24 -9.37
C ALA A 16 12.07 -12.31 -8.23
N GLN A 17 13.28 -11.78 -8.34
CA GLN A 17 13.87 -10.84 -7.41
C GLN A 17 14.09 -9.50 -8.14
N VAL A 18 13.47 -8.44 -7.64
CA VAL A 18 13.66 -7.07 -8.10
C VAL A 18 14.28 -6.32 -6.95
N GLU A 19 15.61 -6.26 -6.93
CA GLU A 19 16.35 -5.76 -5.77
C GLU A 19 17.36 -4.68 -6.17
N ASN A 20 17.52 -3.67 -5.32
CA ASN A 20 18.52 -2.60 -5.44
C ASN A 20 18.45 -1.79 -6.76
N ASN A 21 17.25 -1.58 -7.30
CA ASN A 21 17.05 -0.79 -8.52
C ASN A 21 16.65 0.65 -8.19
N HIS A 22 17.00 1.58 -9.08
CA HIS A 22 16.43 2.92 -9.12
C HIS A 22 15.52 3.06 -10.33
N VAL A 23 14.21 3.14 -10.10
CA VAL A 23 13.20 3.38 -11.14
C VAL A 23 12.75 4.83 -11.05
N HIS A 24 13.11 5.63 -12.05
CA HIS A 24 12.81 7.05 -12.09
C HIS A 24 12.02 7.41 -13.34
N ASN A 25 11.06 8.33 -13.22
CA ASN A 25 10.36 8.92 -14.36
C ASN A 25 9.66 7.88 -15.28
N ALA A 26 9.31 6.71 -14.76
CA ALA A 26 8.62 5.64 -15.48
C ALA A 26 7.11 5.68 -15.25
N ARG A 27 6.33 4.91 -16.01
CA ARG A 27 4.89 4.77 -15.78
C ARG A 27 4.66 3.90 -14.55
N ASP A 28 4.98 2.62 -14.63
CA ASP A 28 4.82 1.68 -13.53
C ASP A 28 6.08 0.82 -13.36
N MET A 29 6.35 0.35 -12.14
CA MET A 29 6.97 -0.96 -11.94
C MET A 29 5.83 -1.97 -11.82
N VAL A 30 5.68 -2.84 -12.80
CA VAL A 30 4.49 -3.69 -12.95
C VAL A 30 4.86 -5.17 -12.99
N ILE A 31 4.19 -5.96 -12.14
CA ILE A 31 4.43 -7.40 -12.00
C ILE A 31 3.10 -8.11 -12.14
N TRP A 32 3.02 -9.04 -13.10
CA TRP A 32 1.82 -9.80 -13.43
C TRP A 32 2.06 -11.30 -13.33
N TYR A 33 1.12 -12.02 -12.71
CA TYR A 33 1.11 -13.49 -12.65
C TYR A 33 2.41 -14.10 -12.09
N SER A 34 3.02 -13.47 -11.09
CA SER A 34 4.32 -13.88 -10.55
C SER A 34 4.21 -14.17 -9.06
N GLU A 35 4.10 -15.45 -8.71
CA GLU A 35 4.05 -15.91 -7.32
C GLU A 35 5.41 -15.76 -6.63
N GLY A 36 5.42 -15.38 -5.35
CA GLY A 36 6.62 -15.35 -4.52
C GLY A 36 7.65 -14.31 -4.94
N VAL A 37 7.24 -13.26 -5.65
CA VAL A 37 8.14 -12.17 -6.06
C VAL A 37 8.66 -11.41 -4.85
N ARG A 38 9.94 -11.02 -4.89
CA ARG A 38 10.59 -10.19 -3.87
C ARG A 38 10.96 -8.84 -4.49
N ILE A 39 10.48 -7.77 -3.88
CA ILE A 39 10.76 -6.39 -4.30
C ILE A 39 11.42 -5.70 -3.10
N VAL A 40 12.76 -5.61 -3.13
CA VAL A 40 13.56 -5.27 -1.94
C VAL A 40 14.56 -4.16 -2.21
N ASN A 41 14.69 -3.18 -1.30
CA ASN A 41 15.70 -2.12 -1.36
C ASN A 41 15.69 -1.28 -2.65
N ASN A 42 14.55 -1.14 -3.33
CA ASN A 42 14.46 -0.31 -4.52
C ASN A 42 14.14 1.13 -4.16
N PHE A 43 14.62 2.07 -4.98
CA PHE A 43 14.20 3.46 -4.97
C PHE A 43 13.32 3.73 -6.18
N ILE A 44 12.08 4.15 -5.97
CA ILE A 44 11.08 4.29 -7.04
C ILE A 44 10.41 5.66 -6.95
N GLU A 45 10.57 6.49 -7.98
CA GLU A 45 10.10 7.86 -7.93
C GLU A 45 9.54 8.44 -9.23
N THR A 46 8.66 9.43 -9.04
CA THR A 46 8.13 10.27 -10.12
C THR A 46 7.42 9.47 -11.22
N GLY A 47 6.76 8.38 -10.82
CA GLY A 47 5.94 7.53 -11.68
C GLY A 47 4.46 7.56 -11.36
N ARG A 48 3.71 6.64 -11.96
CA ARG A 48 2.29 6.42 -11.67
C ARG A 48 2.16 5.43 -10.51
N TYR A 49 2.35 4.14 -10.76
CA TYR A 49 2.42 3.15 -9.68
C TYR A 49 3.87 2.86 -9.34
N GLY A 50 4.27 3.19 -8.11
CA GLY A 50 5.60 2.87 -7.62
C GLY A 50 5.83 1.34 -7.64
N VAL A 51 4.90 0.56 -7.08
CA VAL A 51 4.83 -0.90 -7.28
C VAL A 51 3.39 -1.27 -7.62
N HIS A 52 3.20 -2.03 -8.70
CA HIS A 52 1.91 -2.50 -9.17
C HIS A 52 1.92 -4.04 -9.28
N LEU A 53 1.24 -4.69 -8.33
CA LEU A 53 1.06 -6.15 -8.33
C LEU A 53 -0.31 -6.53 -8.89
N MET A 54 -0.32 -7.46 -9.84
CA MET A 54 -1.51 -8.08 -10.42
C MET A 54 -1.34 -9.60 -10.36
N TYR A 55 -2.16 -10.28 -9.53
CA TYR A 55 -2.10 -11.75 -9.38
C TYR A 55 -0.70 -12.26 -8.95
N CYS A 56 -0.15 -11.67 -7.88
CA CYS A 56 1.19 -11.98 -7.36
C CYS A 56 1.07 -12.49 -5.92
N ASP A 57 0.64 -13.74 -5.78
CA ASP A 57 0.47 -14.38 -4.48
C ASP A 57 1.83 -14.56 -3.77
N GLY A 58 1.85 -14.43 -2.44
CA GLY A 58 3.09 -14.62 -1.66
C GLY A 58 4.16 -13.55 -1.86
N ALA A 59 3.80 -12.39 -2.44
CA ALA A 59 4.76 -11.32 -2.70
C ALA A 59 5.30 -10.68 -1.42
N THR A 60 6.59 -10.34 -1.42
CA THR A 60 7.25 -9.57 -0.35
C THR A 60 7.71 -8.22 -0.90
N ILE A 61 7.27 -7.13 -0.28
CA ILE A 61 7.69 -5.76 -0.62
C ILE A 61 8.33 -5.14 0.62
N GLU A 62 9.65 -4.99 0.60
CA GLU A 62 10.42 -4.67 1.80
C GLU A 62 11.51 -3.61 1.58
N ASN A 63 11.68 -2.71 2.55
CA ASN A 63 12.78 -1.73 2.59
C ASN A 63 12.89 -0.84 1.33
N ASN A 64 11.80 -0.66 0.59
CA ASN A 64 11.79 0.21 -0.58
C ASN A 64 11.49 1.65 -0.19
N ARG A 65 12.04 2.60 -0.96
CA ARG A 65 11.71 4.02 -0.88
C ARG A 65 10.86 4.41 -2.09
N LEU A 66 9.65 4.89 -1.85
CA LEU A 66 8.70 5.28 -2.89
C LEU A 66 8.34 6.76 -2.75
N LEU A 67 8.76 7.57 -3.72
CA LEU A 67 8.69 9.03 -3.63
C LEU A 67 7.92 9.66 -4.79
N ASN A 68 6.94 10.51 -4.49
CA ASN A 68 6.26 11.36 -5.48
C ASN A 68 5.68 10.59 -6.68
N ASN A 69 5.21 9.35 -6.46
CA ASN A 69 4.45 8.62 -7.47
C ASN A 69 2.96 9.03 -7.39
N SER A 70 2.16 8.58 -8.35
CA SER A 70 0.71 8.77 -8.26
C SER A 70 0.08 7.88 -7.17
N VAL A 71 0.62 6.68 -7.01
CA VAL A 71 0.31 5.72 -5.94
C VAL A 71 1.60 5.01 -5.57
N GLY A 72 1.84 4.78 -4.29
CA GLY A 72 3.06 4.14 -3.80
C GLY A 72 3.07 2.66 -4.16
N ILE A 73 2.34 1.86 -3.39
CA ILE A 73 2.19 0.41 -3.63
C ILE A 73 0.71 0.11 -3.90
N TYR A 74 0.41 -0.57 -4.99
CA TYR A 74 -0.93 -1.02 -5.34
C TYR A 74 -0.95 -2.52 -5.59
N THR A 75 -1.72 -3.25 -4.76
CA THR A 75 -1.83 -4.70 -4.81
C THR A 75 -3.23 -5.10 -5.23
N MET A 76 -3.33 -5.88 -6.32
CA MET A 76 -4.61 -6.28 -6.90
C MET A 76 -4.68 -7.81 -7.03
N TYR A 77 -5.82 -8.37 -6.65
CA TYR A 77 -6.17 -9.78 -6.88
C TYR A 77 -5.10 -10.78 -6.39
N SER A 78 -4.46 -10.48 -5.27
CA SER A 78 -3.34 -11.27 -4.73
C SER A 78 -3.62 -11.66 -3.27
N LYS A 79 -3.07 -12.79 -2.83
CA LYS A 79 -3.14 -13.24 -1.42
C LYS A 79 -1.77 -13.40 -0.77
N ASN A 80 -1.75 -13.34 0.56
CA ASN A 80 -0.55 -13.59 1.38
C ASN A 80 0.60 -12.61 1.04
N VAL A 81 0.29 -11.32 0.91
CA VAL A 81 1.27 -10.29 0.57
C VAL A 81 1.82 -9.64 1.84
N ASP A 82 3.13 -9.58 1.98
CA ASP A 82 3.82 -8.91 3.08
C ASP A 82 4.45 -7.60 2.61
N ILE A 83 4.11 -6.50 3.29
CA ILE A 83 4.59 -5.16 3.01
C ILE A 83 5.20 -4.61 4.29
N GLN A 84 6.52 -4.52 4.33
CA GLN A 84 7.22 -4.15 5.55
C GLN A 84 8.34 -3.14 5.37
N ASN A 85 8.53 -2.27 6.37
CA ASN A 85 9.67 -1.36 6.45
C ASN A 85 9.87 -0.42 5.24
N ASN A 86 8.82 -0.17 4.45
CA ASN A 86 8.92 0.73 3.30
C ASN A 86 8.73 2.19 3.73
N ASP A 87 9.40 3.09 3.02
CA ASP A 87 9.28 4.54 3.17
C ASP A 87 8.51 5.14 1.99
N VAL A 88 7.24 5.46 2.20
CA VAL A 88 6.30 5.89 1.16
C VAL A 88 5.90 7.35 1.38
N ARG A 89 6.39 8.25 0.51
CA ARG A 89 6.25 9.69 0.72
C ARG A 89 5.75 10.47 -0.49
N GLY A 90 4.88 11.44 -0.24
CA GLY A 90 4.55 12.45 -1.24
C GLY A 90 3.66 11.95 -2.38
N GLN A 91 2.92 10.86 -2.24
CA GLN A 91 2.08 10.38 -3.35
C GLN A 91 1.00 11.42 -3.70
N ARG A 92 0.82 11.72 -5.01
CA ARG A 92 -0.10 12.76 -5.53
C ARG A 92 -0.92 12.23 -6.72
N GLY A 93 -1.67 13.08 -7.42
CA GLY A 93 -2.55 12.67 -8.51
C GLY A 93 -3.96 12.27 -8.03
N PRO A 94 -4.82 11.75 -8.93
CA PRO A 94 -6.25 11.55 -8.66
C PRO A 94 -6.51 10.68 -7.43
N SER A 95 -5.74 9.60 -7.27
CA SER A 95 -5.79 8.71 -6.10
C SER A 95 -4.85 9.19 -4.98
N GLY A 96 -3.55 9.29 -5.26
CA GLY A 96 -2.55 9.78 -4.30
C GLY A 96 -2.38 8.92 -3.05
N TYR A 97 -2.68 7.62 -3.13
CA TYR A 97 -2.60 6.68 -2.02
C TYR A 97 -1.16 6.22 -1.75
N ALA A 98 -0.78 6.10 -0.48
CA ALA A 98 0.48 5.48 -0.11
C ALA A 98 0.43 3.97 -0.40
N LEU A 99 -0.58 3.29 0.13
CA LEU A 99 -0.86 1.88 -0.16
C LEU A 99 -2.30 1.74 -0.65
N GLY A 100 -2.54 0.88 -1.62
CA GLY A 100 -3.89 0.54 -2.05
C GLY A 100 -4.05 -0.94 -2.35
N PHE A 101 -5.22 -1.46 -2.00
CA PHE A 101 -5.53 -2.87 -2.11
C PHE A 101 -6.87 -3.04 -2.81
N LYS A 102 -6.89 -3.85 -3.86
CA LYS A 102 -8.10 -4.24 -4.56
C LYS A 102 -8.26 -5.75 -4.56
N ASP A 103 -9.34 -6.23 -3.96
CA ASP A 103 -9.71 -7.65 -3.96
C ASP A 103 -8.53 -8.56 -3.52
N ALA A 104 -7.75 -8.08 -2.55
CA ALA A 104 -6.60 -8.78 -1.97
C ALA A 104 -6.94 -9.44 -0.63
N ASP A 105 -6.28 -10.55 -0.30
CA ASP A 105 -6.48 -11.34 0.92
C ASP A 105 -5.20 -11.53 1.72
N ASN A 106 -5.31 -11.72 3.04
CA ASN A 106 -4.15 -12.03 3.91
C ASN A 106 -2.97 -11.06 3.73
N VAL A 107 -3.28 -9.76 3.66
CA VAL A 107 -2.25 -8.72 3.55
C VAL A 107 -1.72 -8.37 4.94
N ALA A 108 -0.41 -8.42 5.09
CA ALA A 108 0.31 -7.92 6.26
C ALA A 108 1.02 -6.61 5.91
N VAL A 109 0.73 -5.55 6.65
CA VAL A 109 1.39 -4.24 6.51
C VAL A 109 2.02 -3.89 7.85
N GLN A 110 3.34 -3.83 7.92
CA GLN A 110 4.06 -3.65 9.19
C GLN A 110 5.20 -2.65 9.08
N ARG A 111 5.34 -1.75 10.06
CA ARG A 111 6.50 -0.84 10.19
C ARG A 111 6.77 0.04 8.95
N ASN A 112 5.77 0.27 8.12
CA ASN A 112 5.89 1.19 6.98
C ASN A 112 5.71 2.63 7.45
N LEU A 113 6.51 3.54 6.88
CA LEU A 113 6.44 4.96 7.11
C LEU A 113 5.66 5.61 5.96
N LEU A 114 4.47 6.13 6.26
CA LEU A 114 3.58 6.77 5.29
C LEU A 114 3.51 8.27 5.58
N VAL A 115 4.22 9.08 4.79
CA VAL A 115 4.41 10.51 5.08
C VAL A 115 3.92 11.39 3.95
N ASP A 116 3.09 12.37 4.28
CA ASP A 116 2.67 13.43 3.37
C ASP A 116 2.11 12.89 2.05
N ASN A 117 1.35 11.79 2.11
CA ASN A 117 0.63 11.24 0.96
C ASN A 117 -0.79 11.82 0.95
N ARG A 118 -1.37 12.08 -0.23
CA ARG A 118 -2.75 12.59 -0.32
C ARG A 118 -3.72 11.65 0.41
N GLY A 119 -3.59 10.35 0.23
CA GLY A 119 -4.28 9.33 1.02
C GLY A 119 -3.29 8.32 1.61
N GLY A 120 -3.59 7.81 2.79
CA GLY A 120 -2.76 6.84 3.49
C GLY A 120 -2.93 5.44 2.91
N ILE A 121 -3.99 4.74 3.31
CA ILE A 121 -4.31 3.41 2.80
C ILE A 121 -5.70 3.41 2.18
N PHE A 122 -5.83 2.79 1.01
CA PHE A 122 -7.11 2.57 0.34
C PHE A 122 -7.44 1.08 0.26
N LEU A 123 -8.67 0.72 0.62
CA LEU A 123 -9.17 -0.65 0.56
C LEU A 123 -10.43 -0.69 -0.32
N ASP A 124 -10.41 -1.51 -1.37
CA ASP A 124 -11.54 -1.81 -2.26
C ASP A 124 -11.74 -3.32 -2.33
N GLY A 125 -12.81 -3.83 -1.71
CA GLY A 125 -13.07 -5.27 -1.67
C GLY A 125 -11.99 -6.09 -0.92
N THR A 126 -11.27 -5.48 0.03
CA THR A 126 -10.22 -6.16 0.83
C THR A 126 -10.60 -6.25 2.31
N PRO A 127 -10.58 -7.45 2.93
CA PRO A 127 -10.31 -8.76 2.31
C PRO A 127 -11.41 -9.15 1.32
N ARG A 128 -11.04 -9.87 0.25
CA ARG A 128 -11.97 -10.38 -0.76
C ARG A 128 -12.85 -11.48 -0.18
N HIS A 129 -12.27 -12.35 0.64
CA HIS A 129 -13.00 -13.40 1.33
C HIS A 129 -13.04 -13.13 2.84
N ALA A 130 -14.23 -13.21 3.44
CA ALA A 130 -14.47 -12.85 4.83
C ALA A 130 -13.70 -13.70 5.87
N VAL A 131 -13.21 -14.88 5.47
CA VAL A 131 -12.38 -15.76 6.31
C VAL A 131 -10.93 -15.27 6.42
N HIS A 132 -10.51 -14.37 5.52
CA HIS A 132 -9.16 -13.82 5.49
C HIS A 132 -9.07 -12.51 6.29
N ALA A 133 -7.85 -12.14 6.66
CA ALA A 133 -7.59 -10.94 7.45
C ALA A 133 -6.71 -9.95 6.68
N ALA A 134 -6.93 -8.65 6.90
CA ALA A 134 -5.94 -7.62 6.60
C ALA A 134 -5.37 -7.10 7.93
N ARG A 135 -4.08 -7.30 8.15
CA ARG A 135 -3.39 -6.87 9.38
C ARG A 135 -2.54 -5.65 9.06
N ILE A 136 -2.97 -4.48 9.51
CA ILE A 136 -2.35 -3.21 9.13
C ILE A 136 -1.83 -2.49 10.38
N CYS A 137 -0.52 -2.30 10.42
CA CYS A 137 0.24 -1.54 11.41
C CYS A 137 1.26 -0.65 10.67
N ALA A 138 0.86 0.60 10.39
CA ALA A 138 1.70 1.58 9.70
C ALA A 138 1.77 2.89 10.49
N PHE A 139 2.89 3.59 10.37
CA PHE A 139 3.08 4.92 10.95
C PHE A 139 2.66 5.98 9.94
N TYR A 140 1.79 6.90 10.36
CA TYR A 140 1.31 7.99 9.52
C TYR A 140 1.84 9.34 9.98
N ARG A 141 2.26 10.17 9.03
CA ARG A 141 2.49 11.60 9.24
C ARG A 141 1.86 12.38 8.10
N LYS A 142 0.96 13.32 8.40
CA LYS A 142 0.31 14.20 7.40
C LYS A 142 -0.34 13.46 6.20
N CYS A 143 -0.97 12.31 6.45
CA CYS A 143 -1.77 11.61 5.44
C CYS A 143 -3.26 11.63 5.83
N LEU A 144 -4.18 11.64 4.85
CA LEU A 144 -5.58 11.29 5.10
C LEU A 144 -5.68 9.77 5.31
N GLY A 145 -5.79 9.34 6.57
CA GLY A 145 -5.65 7.97 7.13
C GLY A 145 -6.03 6.74 6.26
N VAL A 146 -6.92 5.88 6.75
CA VAL A 146 -7.39 4.67 6.04
C VAL A 146 -8.76 4.96 5.44
N GLN A 147 -8.90 4.77 4.12
CA GLN A 147 -10.13 4.93 3.37
C GLN A 147 -10.64 3.55 2.95
N ARG A 148 -11.94 3.30 3.13
CA ARG A 148 -12.60 2.05 2.74
C ARG A 148 -13.71 2.34 1.75
N HIS A 149 -13.69 1.61 0.64
CA HIS A 149 -14.82 1.49 -0.27
C HIS A 149 -15.41 0.09 -0.10
N CYS A 150 -16.60 0.00 0.49
CA CYS A 150 -17.32 -1.26 0.66
C CYS A 150 -18.47 -1.32 -0.37
N ARG A 151 -18.61 -2.46 -1.07
CA ARG A 151 -19.79 -2.71 -1.90
C ARG A 151 -21.04 -2.85 -1.03
N TYR A 152 -22.18 -2.37 -1.54
CA TYR A 152 -23.47 -2.16 -0.85
C TYR A 152 -24.11 -3.39 -0.16
N GLY A 153 -23.53 -4.61 -0.28
CA GLY A 153 -24.09 -5.85 0.28
C GLY A 153 -23.44 -6.39 1.58
N ASP A 154 -22.21 -5.99 1.92
CA ASP A 154 -21.41 -6.67 2.96
C ASP A 154 -21.33 -5.89 4.31
N ALA A 155 -21.98 -4.73 4.38
CA ALA A 155 -21.89 -3.81 5.53
C ALA A 155 -22.48 -4.35 6.85
N ARG A 156 -23.31 -5.41 6.80
CA ARG A 156 -24.00 -5.94 8.00
C ARG A 156 -23.26 -7.07 8.71
N ARG A 157 -22.33 -7.80 8.08
CA ARG A 157 -21.69 -8.99 8.67
C ARG A 157 -20.32 -8.75 9.32
N GLN A 158 -19.61 -7.68 8.96
CA GLN A 158 -18.21 -7.50 9.42
C GLN A 158 -18.01 -6.67 10.70
N ARG A 159 -19.08 -6.27 11.42
CA ARG A 159 -18.98 -5.35 12.58
C ARG A 159 -18.30 -5.93 13.85
N ARG A 160 -18.01 -7.23 13.94
CA ARG A 160 -17.68 -7.87 15.24
C ARG A 160 -16.34 -8.57 15.38
N ARG A 161 -15.52 -8.69 14.33
CA ARG A 161 -14.20 -9.33 14.44
C ARG A 161 -13.20 -8.55 13.63
N ILE A 162 -11.99 -8.39 14.18
CA ILE A 162 -10.84 -7.67 13.60
C ILE A 162 -10.90 -6.16 13.86
N PHE A 163 -10.44 -5.70 15.03
CA PHE A 163 -9.61 -4.49 15.13
C PHE A 163 -8.95 -4.37 16.53
N ARG A 164 -7.64 -4.65 16.62
CA ARG A 164 -6.74 -3.96 17.57
C ARG A 164 -5.86 -3.04 16.72
N GLN A 165 -6.33 -1.82 16.46
CA GLN A 165 -5.52 -0.75 15.88
C GLN A 165 -4.89 0.04 17.02
N ARG A 166 -3.56 0.00 17.15
CA ARG A 166 -2.84 0.95 17.99
C ARG A 166 -2.49 2.17 17.13
N PHE A 167 -3.33 3.20 17.19
CA PHE A 167 -3.08 4.48 16.54
C PHE A 167 -2.12 5.30 17.40
N LEU A 168 -0.88 5.48 16.95
CA LEU A 168 0.02 6.51 17.50
C LEU A 168 0.01 7.71 16.54
N GLY A 169 -1.09 8.45 16.53
CA GLY A 169 -1.27 9.64 15.71
C GLY A 169 -1.69 10.84 16.56
N LYS A 170 -0.89 11.91 16.54
CA LYS A 170 -1.27 13.22 17.08
C LYS A 170 -2.16 13.93 16.06
N HIS A 171 -3.44 14.08 16.37
CA HIS A 171 -4.35 14.94 15.59
C HIS A 171 -4.26 16.38 16.10
N ARG A 172 -4.39 17.37 15.21
CA ARG A 172 -4.51 18.80 15.56
C ARG A 172 -5.98 19.18 15.40
N THR A 173 -6.70 19.39 16.50
CA THR A 173 -8.00 20.09 16.45
C THR A 173 -7.75 21.59 16.40
N ASN A 174 -8.59 22.34 15.69
CA ASN A 174 -8.52 23.80 15.66
C ASN A 174 -8.73 24.34 17.08
N GLY A 175 -7.68 24.96 17.65
CA GLY A 175 -7.68 25.61 18.95
C GLY A 175 -7.34 24.71 20.15
N GLY A 176 -6.25 25.02 20.86
CA GLY A 176 -6.02 24.60 22.25
C GLY A 176 -5.09 23.38 22.50
N ALA A 177 -4.02 23.64 23.26
CA ALA A 177 -2.97 22.81 23.87
C ALA A 177 -3.00 21.26 23.86
N TRP A 178 -1.78 20.69 23.77
CA TRP A 178 -1.43 19.26 23.81
C TRP A 178 -1.87 18.54 25.09
N ARG A 179 -2.64 17.44 24.96
CA ARG A 179 -2.76 16.43 26.03
C ARG A 179 -2.54 15.02 25.46
N ARG A 180 -1.72 14.22 26.15
CA ARG A 180 -1.57 12.78 25.88
C ARG A 180 -2.80 12.07 26.47
N ARG A 181 -3.47 11.21 25.69
CA ARG A 181 -4.34 10.14 26.22
C ARG A 181 -3.71 8.81 25.86
N GLN A 182 -3.48 7.99 26.88
CA GLN A 182 -3.32 6.56 26.72
C GLN A 182 -4.71 5.92 26.77
N ILE A 183 -4.98 5.02 25.82
CA ILE A 183 -6.02 3.98 25.92
C ILE A 183 -5.37 2.69 25.42
#